data_AF-A0A7X6A4U1-F1
#
_entry.id   AF-A0A7X6A4U1-F1
#
_cell.length_a   1.000
_cell.length_b   1.000
_cell.length_c   1.000
_cell.angle_alpha   90.00
_cell.angle_beta   90.00
_cell.angle_gamma   90.00
#
_symmetry.space_group_name_H-M   'P 1'
#
loop_
_entity.id
_entity.type
_entity.pdbx_description
1 polymer ?
#
loop_
_entity_poly.entity_id
_entity_poly.type
_entity_poly.pdbx_seq_one_letter_code
_entity_poly.pdbx_strand_id
1 'polypeptide(L)'
;MLTEYIDAMKPRPYWLPWEKVDGKPHTVNLLFGWTDDKRIRARAYDVLVWKPALFQAGVIPEPTKDVRGRRQYFSSRENGMHALRDYYASITLADGVNIEELAQYMGHGDAGFTLQLYTHMLRSSHERTRKAVDSRLSDLRKRQLDAHAGDGRRDD
;
A
#
# COMPACT_ATOMS: atom_id res chain seq x y z
N MET A 1 8.60 8.63 -14.67
CA MET A 1 8.73 7.58 -13.64
C MET A 1 8.27 6.17 -14.05
N LEU A 2 7.04 5.90 -14.51
CA LEU A 2 6.71 4.59 -15.13
C LEU A 2 6.77 4.65 -16.67
N THR A 3 6.24 5.72 -17.26
CA THR A 3 6.28 5.95 -18.71
C THR A 3 7.71 5.94 -19.25
N GLU A 4 8.61 6.68 -18.59
CA GLU A 4 10.05 6.68 -18.92
C GLU A 4 10.68 5.28 -18.86
N TYR A 5 10.30 4.47 -17.88
CA TYR A 5 10.79 3.09 -17.78
C TYR A 5 10.27 2.24 -18.94
N ILE A 6 8.99 2.38 -19.29
CA ILE A 6 8.36 1.70 -20.43
C ILE A 6 9.05 2.09 -21.74
N ASP A 7 9.33 3.38 -21.93
CA ASP A 7 9.99 3.90 -23.12
C ASP A 7 11.43 3.38 -23.24
N ALA A 8 12.16 3.33 -22.13
CA ALA A 8 13.54 2.87 -22.09
C ALA A 8 13.68 1.35 -22.26
N MET A 9 12.86 0.57 -21.57
CA MET A 9 13.01 -0.90 -21.50
C MET A 9 12.20 -1.65 -22.56
N LYS A 10 11.18 -0.99 -23.15
CA LYS A 10 10.22 -1.51 -24.14
C LYS A 10 9.60 -2.86 -23.74
N PRO A 11 8.31 -2.90 -23.37
CA PRO A 11 7.65 -4.12 -22.92
C PRO A 11 7.81 -5.28 -23.92
N ARG A 12 8.18 -6.46 -23.42
CA ARG A 12 8.53 -7.62 -24.27
C ARG A 12 7.43 -8.66 -24.31
N PRO A 13 7.16 -9.27 -25.49
CA PRO A 13 6.15 -10.31 -25.60
C PRO A 13 6.55 -11.54 -24.78
N TYR A 14 5.62 -12.04 -23.98
CA TYR A 14 5.79 -13.22 -23.15
C TYR A 14 4.54 -14.08 -23.17
N TRP A 15 4.74 -15.40 -23.25
CA TRP A 15 3.69 -16.37 -23.53
C TRP A 15 3.50 -17.32 -22.36
N LEU A 16 2.29 -17.36 -21.79
CA LEU A 16 1.89 -18.28 -20.73
C LEU A 16 0.39 -18.62 -20.82
N PRO A 17 -0.04 -19.76 -20.27
CA PRO A 17 -1.43 -20.02 -19.92
C PRO A 17 -1.77 -19.19 -18.67
N TRP A 18 -2.10 -17.91 -18.89
CA TRP A 18 -2.50 -16.98 -17.83
C TRP A 18 -3.77 -17.47 -17.13
N GLU A 19 -3.94 -17.14 -15.84
CA GLU A 19 -5.05 -17.52 -14.95
C GLU A 19 -5.20 -19.01 -14.63
N LYS A 20 -5.09 -19.91 -15.62
CA LYS A 20 -5.25 -21.36 -15.47
C LYS A 20 -4.02 -22.08 -16.01
N VAL A 21 -3.45 -22.99 -15.22
CA VAL A 21 -2.24 -23.74 -15.59
C VAL A 21 -2.39 -24.49 -16.91
N ASP A 22 -3.58 -25.06 -17.15
CA ASP A 22 -3.92 -25.80 -18.39
C ASP A 22 -4.77 -24.96 -19.37
N GLY A 23 -4.80 -23.64 -19.17
CA GLY A 23 -5.55 -22.72 -20.02
C GLY A 23 -4.94 -22.54 -21.41
N LYS A 24 -5.69 -21.91 -22.32
CA LYS A 24 -5.12 -21.50 -23.61
C LYS A 24 -4.03 -20.46 -23.36
N PRO A 25 -2.82 -20.63 -23.90
CA PRO A 25 -1.78 -19.64 -23.73
C PRO A 25 -2.10 -18.35 -24.50
N HIS A 26 -1.79 -17.21 -23.88
CA HIS A 26 -1.90 -15.91 -24.52
C HIS A 26 -0.58 -15.15 -24.39
N THR A 27 -0.28 -14.34 -25.41
CA THR A 27 0.91 -13.47 -25.40
C THR A 27 0.52 -12.12 -24.83
N VAL A 28 1.27 -11.66 -23.83
CA VAL A 28 1.15 -10.30 -23.26
C VAL A 28 2.51 -9.63 -23.25
N ASN A 29 2.55 -8.31 -23.25
CA ASN A 29 3.79 -7.58 -23.13
C ASN A 29 4.14 -7.36 -21.66
N LEU A 30 5.21 -7.99 -21.19
CA LEU A 30 5.70 -7.79 -19.83
C LEU A 30 6.34 -6.41 -19.70
N LEU A 31 5.82 -5.63 -18.76
CA LEU A 31 6.42 -4.37 -18.34
C LEU A 31 7.74 -4.64 -17.62
N PHE A 32 7.74 -5.56 -16.65
CA PHE A 32 8.92 -5.88 -15.84
C PHE A 32 9.40 -7.31 -16.12
N GLY A 33 10.58 -7.42 -16.73
CA GLY A 33 11.30 -8.67 -16.94
C GLY A 33 12.43 -8.88 -15.93
N TRP A 34 12.83 -10.13 -15.74
CA TRP A 34 14.08 -10.47 -15.07
C TRP A 34 15.27 -10.31 -16.05
N THR A 35 16.50 -10.48 -15.58
CA THR A 35 17.72 -10.33 -16.41
C THR A 35 17.80 -11.29 -17.59
N ASP A 36 16.97 -12.34 -17.62
CA ASP A 36 16.85 -13.31 -18.71
C ASP A 36 15.62 -13.06 -19.60
N ASP A 37 15.04 -11.86 -19.55
CA ASP A 37 13.82 -11.44 -20.25
C ASP A 37 12.57 -12.27 -19.90
N LYS A 38 12.63 -13.12 -18.86
CA LYS A 38 11.49 -13.89 -18.38
C LYS A 38 10.76 -13.18 -17.26
N ARG A 39 9.64 -13.77 -16.83
CA ARG A 39 8.90 -13.29 -15.65
C ARG A 39 9.80 -13.24 -14.40
N ILE A 40 9.55 -12.22 -13.57
CA ILE A 40 10.15 -12.14 -12.25
C ILE A 40 9.66 -13.32 -11.40
N ARG A 41 10.59 -14.04 -10.78
CA ARG A 41 10.29 -15.12 -9.84
C ARG A 41 10.25 -14.56 -8.43
N ALA A 42 9.10 -14.67 -7.76
CA ALA A 42 8.88 -14.11 -6.42
C ALA A 42 9.99 -14.46 -5.43
N ARG A 43 10.42 -15.73 -5.37
CA ARG A 43 11.51 -16.14 -4.47
C ARG A 43 12.87 -15.52 -4.80
N ALA A 44 13.20 -15.39 -6.08
CA ALA A 44 14.46 -14.77 -6.51
C ALA A 44 14.44 -13.27 -6.21
N TYR A 45 13.31 -12.61 -6.48
CA TYR A 45 13.10 -11.20 -6.18
C TYR A 45 13.21 -10.91 -4.67
N ASP A 46 12.57 -11.73 -3.82
CA ASP A 46 12.64 -11.61 -2.35
C ASP A 46 14.10 -11.57 -1.85
N VAL A 47 14.91 -12.51 -2.32
CA VAL A 47 16.28 -12.71 -1.82
C VAL A 47 17.28 -11.74 -2.44
N LEU A 48 17.14 -11.43 -3.73
CA LEU A 48 18.15 -10.71 -4.50
C LEU A 48 17.86 -9.21 -4.65
N VAL A 49 16.60 -8.79 -4.51
CA VAL A 49 16.19 -7.39 -4.71
C VAL A 49 15.55 -6.83 -3.45
N TRP A 50 14.49 -7.47 -2.97
CA TRP A 50 13.66 -6.95 -1.87
C TRP A 50 14.44 -6.82 -0.55
N LYS A 51 15.01 -7.91 -0.02
CA LYS A 51 15.74 -7.88 1.26
C LYS A 51 17.01 -7.02 1.22
N PRO A 52 17.83 -7.05 0.16
CA PRO A 52 18.92 -6.10 0.01
C PRO A 52 18.45 -4.64 0.04
N ALA A 53 17.35 -4.32 -0.65
CA ALA A 53 16.79 -2.97 -0.64
C ALA A 53 16.33 -2.54 0.76
N LEU A 54 15.64 -3.42 1.51
CA LEU A 54 15.24 -3.13 2.89
C LEU A 54 16.44 -2.89 3.81
N PHE A 55 17.52 -3.65 3.64
CA PHE A 55 18.75 -3.43 4.39
C PHE A 55 19.39 -2.09 4.05
N GLN A 56 19.52 -1.75 2.76
CA GLN A 56 20.07 -0.46 2.33
C GLN A 56 19.20 0.72 2.80
N ALA A 57 17.89 0.52 2.92
CA ALA A 57 16.96 1.51 3.46
C ALA A 57 16.94 1.56 5.00
N GLY A 58 17.71 0.71 5.70
CA GLY A 58 17.78 0.67 7.16
C GLY A 58 16.55 0.07 7.86
N VAL A 59 15.68 -0.65 7.13
CA VAL A 59 14.44 -1.24 7.66
C VAL A 59 14.70 -2.56 8.40
N ILE A 60 15.73 -3.30 7.98
CA ILE A 60 16.12 -4.57 8.61
C ILE A 60 17.57 -4.52 9.09
N PRO A 61 17.95 -5.31 10.12
CA PRO A 61 19.31 -5.33 10.64
C PRO A 61 20.31 -5.88 9.61
N GLU A 62 21.60 -5.72 9.93
CA GLU A 62 22.69 -6.24 9.12
C GLU A 62 22.56 -7.76 8.88
N PRO A 63 22.70 -8.24 7.64
CA PRO A 63 22.59 -9.66 7.33
C PRO A 63 23.72 -10.46 7.98
N THR A 64 23.39 -11.62 8.51
CA THR A 64 24.39 -12.58 8.98
C THR A 64 25.03 -13.33 7.81
N LYS A 65 26.07 -14.11 8.07
CA LYS A 65 26.66 -15.03 7.09
C LYS A 65 26.34 -16.47 7.47
N ASP A 66 25.93 -17.27 6.49
CA ASP A 66 25.78 -18.71 6.69
C ASP A 66 27.14 -19.43 6.70
N VAL A 67 27.12 -20.75 6.94
CA VAL A 67 28.33 -21.60 6.96
C VAL A 67 29.12 -21.59 5.63
N ARG A 68 28.53 -21.11 4.54
CA ARG A 68 29.16 -20.96 3.22
C ARG A 68 29.54 -19.51 2.92
N GLY A 69 29.47 -18.61 3.91
CA GLY A 69 29.78 -17.19 3.77
C GLY A 69 28.72 -16.37 3.03
N ARG A 70 27.55 -16.94 2.72
CA ARG A 70 26.48 -16.24 1.99
C ARG A 70 25.70 -15.35 2.95
N ARG A 71 25.35 -14.14 2.50
CA ARG A 71 24.51 -13.22 3.27
C ARG A 71 23.12 -13.82 3.49
N GLN A 72 22.70 -13.85 4.75
CA GLN A 72 21.38 -14.24 5.19
C GLN A 72 20.69 -13.03 5.80
N TYR A 73 19.73 -12.48 5.07
CA TYR A 73 18.94 -11.34 5.52
C TYR A 73 17.89 -11.77 6.52
N PHE A 74 17.66 -10.90 7.49
CA PHE A 74 16.55 -11.02 8.43
C PHE A 74 15.21 -11.09 7.68
N SER A 75 14.31 -11.93 8.16
CA SER A 75 12.99 -12.13 7.55
C SER A 75 11.96 -12.14 8.67
N SER A 76 11.04 -11.18 8.63
CA SER A 76 9.83 -11.17 9.45
C SER A 76 8.61 -11.16 8.54
N ARG A 77 7.44 -11.47 9.11
CA ARG A 77 6.16 -11.35 8.39
C ARG A 77 5.90 -9.89 8.00
N GLU A 78 6.27 -8.95 8.86
CA GLU A 78 6.08 -7.50 8.69
C GLU A 78 6.90 -6.94 7.53
N ASN A 79 8.11 -7.47 7.31
CA ASN A 79 9.04 -6.97 6.30
C ASN A 79 9.06 -7.84 5.03
N GLY A 80 8.03 -8.65 4.82
CA GLY A 80 7.87 -9.47 3.61
C GLY A 80 7.58 -8.61 2.37
N MET A 81 7.56 -9.23 1.18
CA MET A 81 7.28 -8.52 -0.08
C MET A 81 5.88 -7.87 -0.13
N HIS A 82 4.97 -8.26 0.75
CA HIS A 82 3.65 -7.65 0.87
C HIS A 82 3.63 -6.33 1.66
N ALA A 83 4.74 -5.93 2.30
CA ALA A 83 4.79 -4.74 3.13
C ALA A 83 4.38 -3.45 2.39
N LEU A 84 4.79 -3.28 1.11
CA LEU A 84 4.36 -2.11 0.33
C LEU A 84 2.86 -2.12 0.01
N ARG A 85 2.30 -3.31 -0.22
CA ARG A 85 0.86 -3.46 -0.47
C ARG A 85 0.08 -3.15 0.81
N ASP A 86 0.56 -3.63 1.94
CA ASP A 86 -0.03 -3.33 3.25
C ASP A 86 0.09 -1.85 3.60
N TYR A 87 1.23 -1.22 3.28
CA TYR A 87 1.42 0.22 3.44
C TYR A 87 0.44 1.02 2.57
N TYR A 88 0.31 0.68 1.29
CA TYR A 88 -0.65 1.31 0.38
C TYR A 88 -2.08 1.23 0.93
N ALA A 89 -2.52 0.05 1.34
CA ALA A 89 -3.85 -0.13 1.92
C ALA A 89 -4.01 0.69 3.22
N SER A 90 -2.99 0.69 4.06
CA SER A 90 -2.98 1.40 5.35
C SER A 90 -3.12 2.90 5.20
N ILE A 91 -2.36 3.54 4.31
CA ILE A 91 -2.44 5.00 4.09
C ILE A 91 -3.76 5.38 3.41
N THR A 92 -4.22 4.57 2.45
CA THR A 92 -5.45 4.84 1.69
C THR A 92 -6.69 4.79 2.60
N LEU A 93 -6.73 3.84 3.55
CA LEU A 93 -7.76 3.82 4.60
C LEU A 93 -7.62 4.95 5.61
N ALA A 94 -6.39 5.32 5.98
CA ALA A 94 -6.18 6.43 6.91
C ALA A 94 -6.70 7.76 6.35
N ASP A 95 -6.60 7.93 5.03
CA ASP A 95 -7.11 9.09 4.27
C ASP A 95 -8.63 9.01 3.98
N GLY A 96 -9.31 7.93 4.41
CA GLY A 96 -10.76 7.84 4.41
C GLY A 96 -11.39 7.27 3.13
N VAL A 97 -10.61 6.59 2.29
CA VAL A 97 -11.14 5.88 1.11
C VAL A 97 -12.10 4.78 1.53
N ASN A 98 -13.18 4.59 0.76
CA ASN A 98 -14.18 3.56 1.01
C ASN A 98 -13.53 2.16 0.96
N ILE A 99 -13.91 1.29 1.91
CA ILE A 99 -13.43 -0.09 1.98
C ILE A 99 -13.75 -0.91 0.72
N GLU A 100 -14.88 -0.64 0.05
CA GLU A 100 -15.24 -1.30 -1.20
C GLU A 100 -14.32 -0.87 -2.35
N GLU A 101 -14.03 0.43 -2.46
CA GLU A 101 -13.10 0.96 -3.46
C GLU A 101 -11.69 0.43 -3.22
N LEU A 102 -11.24 0.39 -1.97
CA LEU A 102 -9.97 -0.22 -1.63
C LEU A 102 -9.93 -1.71 -2.00
N ALA A 103 -10.99 -2.46 -1.69
CA ALA A 103 -11.06 -3.88 -2.06
C ALA A 103 -10.92 -4.06 -3.57
N GLN A 104 -11.56 -3.20 -4.38
CA GLN A 104 -11.41 -3.21 -5.84
C GLN A 104 -9.98 -2.88 -6.27
N TYR A 105 -9.34 -1.84 -5.72
CA TYR A 105 -7.95 -1.49 -6.05
C TYR A 105 -6.96 -2.59 -5.66
N MET A 106 -7.25 -3.31 -4.58
CA MET A 106 -6.45 -4.47 -4.17
C MET A 106 -6.75 -5.71 -5.01
N GLY A 107 -7.85 -5.74 -5.76
CA GLY A 107 -8.31 -6.94 -6.47
C GLY A 107 -8.83 -8.01 -5.51
N HIS A 108 -9.33 -7.62 -4.35
CA HIS A 108 -10.01 -8.53 -3.44
C HIS A 108 -11.46 -8.72 -3.90
N GLY A 109 -11.86 -9.97 -4.15
CA GLY A 109 -13.24 -10.30 -4.52
C GLY A 109 -14.26 -10.12 -3.40
N ASP A 110 -13.79 -9.90 -2.16
CA ASP A 110 -14.63 -9.66 -0.99
C ASP A 110 -14.10 -8.47 -0.17
N ALA A 111 -14.96 -7.48 0.03
CA ALA A 111 -14.67 -6.33 0.87
C ALA A 111 -14.57 -6.72 2.36
N GLY A 112 -15.29 -7.76 2.80
CA GLY A 112 -15.21 -8.31 4.15
C GLY A 112 -13.80 -8.82 4.48
N PHE A 113 -13.16 -9.52 3.54
CA PHE A 113 -11.75 -9.93 3.66
C PHE A 113 -10.80 -8.73 3.82
N THR A 114 -10.99 -7.67 3.02
CA THR A 114 -10.21 -6.43 3.12
C THR A 114 -10.39 -5.77 4.48
N LEU A 115 -11.63 -5.68 4.94
CA LEU A 115 -11.96 -5.12 6.25
C LEU A 115 -11.30 -5.91 7.38
N GLN A 116 -11.41 -7.24 7.38
CA GLN A 116 -10.80 -8.09 8.41
C GLN A 116 -9.28 -7.89 8.50
N LEU A 117 -8.59 -7.80 7.36
CA LEU A 117 -7.14 -7.57 7.31
C LEU A 117 -6.75 -6.21 7.94
N TYR A 118 -7.54 -5.16 7.73
CA TYR A 118 -7.20 -3.79 8.13
C TYR A 118 -8.02 -3.23 9.30
N THR A 119 -8.87 -4.03 9.95
CA THR A 119 -9.71 -3.62 11.10
C THR A 119 -8.88 -2.99 12.24
N HIS A 120 -7.64 -3.42 12.44
CA HIS A 120 -6.75 -2.84 13.44
C HIS A 120 -6.47 -1.34 13.20
N MET A 121 -6.52 -0.88 11.94
CA MET A 121 -6.41 0.53 11.59
C MET A 121 -7.68 1.33 11.90
N LEU A 122 -8.86 0.70 11.84
CA LEU A 122 -10.11 1.31 12.32
C LEU A 122 -10.10 1.46 13.85
N ARG A 123 -9.44 0.55 14.59
CA ARG A 123 -9.23 0.76 16.03
C ARG A 123 -8.43 2.04 16.32
N SER A 124 -7.47 2.38 15.45
CA SER A 124 -6.75 3.66 15.51
C SER A 124 -7.59 4.86 15.02
N SER A 125 -8.66 4.63 14.24
CA SER A 125 -9.50 5.69 13.69
C SER A 125 -10.51 6.24 14.70
N HIS A 126 -10.79 5.55 15.82
CA HIS A 126 -11.66 6.07 16.87
C HIS A 126 -11.16 7.40 17.44
N GLU A 127 -9.85 7.51 17.74
CA GLU A 127 -9.28 8.77 18.26
C GLU A 127 -9.27 9.87 17.19
N ARG A 128 -9.06 9.51 15.91
CA ARG A 128 -9.17 10.47 14.79
C ARG A 128 -10.61 10.95 14.61
N THR A 129 -11.57 10.06 14.72
CA THR A 129 -13.01 10.35 14.63
C THR A 129 -13.43 11.26 15.76
N ARG A 130 -13.00 10.96 17.00
CA ARG A 130 -13.26 11.78 18.18
C ARG A 130 -12.74 13.20 17.98
N LYS A 131 -11.47 13.36 17.53
CA LYS A 131 -10.88 14.67 17.23
C LYS A 131 -11.62 15.42 16.12
N ALA A 132 -12.04 14.72 15.06
CA ALA A 132 -12.77 15.34 13.96
C ALA A 132 -14.15 15.87 14.40
N VAL A 133 -14.87 15.10 15.22
CA VAL A 133 -16.15 15.51 15.81
C VAL A 133 -15.95 16.68 16.77
N ASP A 134 -14.98 16.60 17.68
CA ASP A 134 -14.65 17.67 18.64
C ASP A 134 -14.32 18.98 17.91
N SER A 135 -13.53 18.91 16.83
CA SER A 135 -13.17 20.09 16.03
C SER A 135 -14.39 20.71 15.36
N ARG A 136 -15.25 19.91 14.71
CA ARG A 136 -16.45 20.41 14.02
C ARG A 136 -17.46 21.01 15.00
N LEU A 137 -17.66 20.37 16.15
CA LEU A 137 -18.57 20.88 17.17
C LEU A 137 -18.05 22.18 17.79
N SER A 138 -16.73 22.27 18.01
CA SER A 138 -16.08 23.50 18.49
C SER A 138 -16.22 24.65 17.49
N ASP A 139 -16.05 24.37 16.20
CA ASP A 139 -16.23 25.36 15.13
C ASP A 139 -17.68 25.85 15.03
N LEU A 140 -18.65 24.94 15.13
CA LEU A 140 -20.08 25.30 15.15
C LEU A 140 -20.40 26.17 16.37
N ARG A 141 -19.88 25.82 17.55
CA ARG A 141 -20.06 26.59 18.77
C ARG A 141 -19.47 27.99 18.65
N LYS A 142 -18.28 28.15 18.06
CA LYS A 142 -17.69 29.48 17.79
C LYS A 142 -18.57 30.33 16.89
N ARG A 143 -19.02 29.79 15.75
CA ARG A 143 -19.89 30.51 14.81
C ARG A 143 -21.19 30.98 15.45
N GLN A 144 -21.75 30.17 16.35
CA GLN A 144 -22.99 30.51 17.06
C GLN A 144 -22.78 31.63 18.09
N LEU A 145 -21.65 31.63 18.80
CA LEU A 145 -21.27 32.72 19.70
C LEU A 145 -20.99 34.03 18.94
N ASP A 146 -20.33 33.96 17.78
CA ASP A 146 -20.05 35.13 16.94
C ASP A 146 -21.34 35.72 16.33
N ALA A 147 -22.30 34.87 15.96
CA ALA A 147 -23.62 35.30 15.47
C ALA A 147 -24.43 36.06 16.53
N HIS A 148 -24.39 35.62 17.80
CA HIS A 148 -25.04 36.32 18.91
C HIS A 148 -24.31 37.62 19.32
N ALA A 149 -22.99 37.69 19.15
CA ALA A 149 -22.21 38.91 19.42
C ALA A 149 -22.36 40.01 18.35
N GLY A 150 -22.76 39.64 17.12
CA GLY A 150 -23.03 40.56 16.01
C GLY A 150 -24.43 41.18 16.00
N ASP A 151 -25.37 40.63 16.76
CA ASP A 151 -26.76 41.09 16.83
C ASP A 151 -26.94 42.30 17.78
N GLY A 152 -26.12 42.40 18.84
CA GLY A 152 -26.18 43.50 19.81
C GLY A 152 -25.51 44.82 19.40
N ARG A 153 -25.31 45.07 18.09
CA ARG A 153 -24.56 46.24 17.58
C ARG A 153 -25.31 47.03 16.50
N ARG A 154 -26.64 46.88 16.44
CA ARG A 154 -27.54 47.57 15.51
C ARG A 154 -28.74 48.14 16.25
N ASP A 155 -28.50 49.07 17.16
CA ASP A 155 -29.52 49.97 17.72
C ASP A 155 -28.76 51.17 18.31
N ASP A 156 -28.50 52.19 17.47
CA ASP A 156 -28.15 53.57 17.85
C ASP A 156 -28.57 54.51 16.70
#